data_AF-A0A1N6V4B0-F1
#
_entry.id   AF-A0A1N6V4B0-F1
#
_cell.length_a   1.000
_cell.length_b   1.000
_cell.length_c   1.000
_cell.angle_alpha   90.00
_cell.angle_beta   90.00
_cell.angle_gamma   90.00
#
_symmetry.space_group_name_H-M   'P 1'
#
loop_
_entity.id
_entity.type
_entity.pdbx_description
1 polymer ?
#
loop_
_entity_poly.entity_id
_entity_poly.type
_entity_poly.pdbx_seq_one_letter_code
_entity_poly.pdbx_strand_id
1 'polypeptide(L)'
;MRKTNVSKLYEAYPHLRRIDELWGTRDCREFINRLMNDTRDGQRRGFPGDHARTILRLLMEHDREFPQFEENITSDWRDTVGESRRGIQG
;
A
#
# COMPACT_ATOMS: atom_id res chain seq x y z
N MET A 1 -6.39 -16.91 0.37
CA MET A 1 -5.37 -17.05 -0.69
C MET A 1 -5.15 -15.69 -1.28
N ARG A 2 -3.91 -15.21 -1.24
CA ARG A 2 -3.52 -13.85 -1.64
C ARG A 2 -3.85 -13.60 -3.11
N LYS A 3 -4.61 -12.53 -3.37
CA LYS A 3 -5.12 -12.14 -4.69
C LYS A 3 -4.22 -11.10 -5.35
N THR A 4 -3.50 -10.31 -4.56
CA THR A 4 -2.62 -9.27 -5.09
C THR A 4 -1.33 -9.88 -5.66
N ASN A 5 -1.00 -9.55 -6.92
CA ASN A 5 0.25 -9.99 -7.54
C ASN A 5 1.42 -9.10 -7.09
N VAL A 6 2.38 -9.72 -6.42
CA VAL A 6 3.55 -9.06 -5.82
C VAL A 6 4.85 -9.30 -6.59
N SER A 7 4.84 -10.08 -7.67
CA SER A 7 6.07 -10.57 -8.34
C SER A 7 6.98 -9.42 -8.78
N LYS A 8 6.41 -8.43 -9.49
CA LYS A 8 7.15 -7.24 -9.94
C LYS A 8 7.62 -6.36 -8.77
N LEU A 9 6.83 -6.31 -7.68
CA LEU A 9 7.18 -5.53 -6.49
C LEU A 9 8.39 -6.17 -5.78
N TYR A 10 8.41 -7.49 -5.63
CA TYR A 10 9.50 -8.20 -4.96
C TYR A 10 10.75 -8.36 -5.80
N GLU A 11 10.62 -8.32 -7.13
CA GLU A 11 11.78 -8.25 -8.02
C GLU A 11 12.48 -6.90 -7.90
N ALA A 12 11.71 -5.80 -7.93
CA ALA A 12 12.26 -4.45 -7.77
C ALA A 12 12.72 -4.16 -6.33
N TYR A 13 12.05 -4.72 -5.33
CA TYR A 13 12.32 -4.49 -3.91
C TYR A 13 12.33 -5.81 -3.12
N PRO A 14 13.43 -6.58 -3.17
CA PRO A 14 13.50 -7.90 -2.52
C PRO A 14 13.24 -7.89 -1.02
N HIS A 15 13.59 -6.80 -0.32
CA HIS A 15 13.35 -6.63 1.11
C HIS A 15 11.86 -6.57 1.48
N LEU A 16 10.96 -6.30 0.51
CA LEU A 16 9.51 -6.29 0.73
C LEU A 16 8.90 -7.70 0.83
N ARG A 17 9.67 -8.75 0.56
CA ARG A 17 9.25 -10.14 0.82
C ARG A 17 8.91 -10.39 2.28
N ARG A 18 9.42 -9.56 3.19
CA ARG A 18 9.06 -9.57 4.62
C ARG A 18 7.55 -9.41 4.86
N ILE A 19 6.80 -8.84 3.91
CA ILE A 19 5.33 -8.80 3.97
C ILE A 19 4.74 -10.22 4.06
N ASP A 20 5.34 -11.20 3.40
CA ASP A 20 4.88 -12.59 3.42
C ASP A 20 5.13 -13.26 4.76
N GLU A 21 6.27 -12.93 5.38
CA GLU A 21 6.66 -13.46 6.68
C GLU A 21 5.78 -12.91 7.81
N LEU A 22 5.37 -11.65 7.68
CA LEU A 22 4.56 -10.97 8.68
C LEU A 22 3.05 -11.12 8.44
N TRP A 23 2.61 -11.68 7.31
CA TRP A 23 1.21 -11.64 6.88
C TRP A 23 0.24 -12.16 7.96
N GLY A 24 -0.83 -11.40 8.22
CA GLY A 24 -1.80 -11.74 9.26
C GLY A 24 -1.41 -11.33 10.68
N THR A 25 -0.40 -10.48 10.82
CA THR A 25 0.01 -9.86 12.09
C THR A 25 -0.20 -8.35 12.05
N ARG A 26 -0.30 -7.72 13.24
CA ARG A 26 -0.28 -6.25 13.36
C ARG A 26 0.98 -5.64 12.72
N ASP A 27 2.12 -6.30 12.85
CA ASP A 27 3.40 -5.85 12.29
C ASP A 27 3.37 -5.77 10.77
N CYS A 28 2.65 -6.66 10.09
CA CYS A 28 2.46 -6.57 8.63
C CYS A 28 1.70 -5.31 8.24
N ARG A 29 0.59 -5.03 8.93
CA ARG A 29 -0.22 -3.83 8.68
C ARG A 29 0.60 -2.57 8.92
N GLU A 30 1.32 -2.51 10.04
CA GLU A 30 2.20 -1.37 10.33
C GLU A 30 3.32 -1.22 9.31
N PHE A 31 3.94 -2.32 8.88
CA PHE A 31 5.00 -2.30 7.88
C PHE A 31 4.50 -1.74 6.54
N ILE A 32 3.36 -2.25 6.04
CA ILE A 32 2.75 -1.75 4.79
C ILE A 32 2.34 -0.29 4.93
N ASN A 33 1.76 0.11 6.06
CA ASN A 33 1.40 1.50 6.32
C ASN A 33 2.64 2.41 6.34
N ARG A 34 3.76 1.99 6.94
CA ARG A 34 5.03 2.73 6.90
C ARG A 34 5.53 2.89 5.46
N LEU A 35 5.49 1.84 4.63
CA LEU A 35 5.90 1.93 3.22
C LEU A 35 5.11 2.98 2.42
N MET A 36 3.81 3.11 2.68
CA MET A 36 2.96 4.12 2.04
C MET A 36 3.31 5.55 2.47
N ASN A 37 3.93 5.70 3.65
CA ASN A 37 4.17 6.98 4.31
C ASN A 37 5.65 7.40 4.35
N ASP A 38 6.58 6.48 4.04
CA ASP A 38 8.03 6.71 3.99
C ASP A 38 8.46 7.62 2.83
N THR A 39 7.53 7.99 1.95
CA THR A 39 7.77 8.90 0.82
C THR A 39 7.62 10.38 1.18
N ARG A 40 7.29 10.70 2.44
CA ARG A 40 6.93 12.06 2.87
C ARG A 40 8.12 12.99 3.19
N ASP A 41 9.33 12.47 3.35
CA ASP A 41 10.52 13.26 3.74
C ASP A 41 11.23 13.97 2.56
N GLY A 42 10.53 14.18 1.44
CA GLY A 42 10.94 15.08 0.35
C GLY A 42 12.19 14.71 -0.47
N GLN A 43 12.99 13.73 -0.04
CA GLN A 43 14.24 13.30 -0.69
C GLN A 43 14.14 11.92 -1.34
N ARG A 44 13.16 11.10 -0.95
CA ARG A 44 12.94 9.77 -1.54
C ARG A 44 11.93 9.89 -2.67
N ARG A 45 12.35 9.60 -3.91
CA ARG A 45 11.42 9.30 -5.01
C ARG A 45 10.52 8.17 -4.51
N GLY A 46 9.25 8.46 -4.28
CA GLY A 46 8.29 7.46 -3.82
C GLY A 46 8.19 6.27 -4.77
N PHE A 47 7.37 5.28 -4.41
CA PHE A 47 7.17 4.13 -5.29
C PHE A 47 6.61 4.59 -6.65
N PRO A 48 7.10 4.02 -7.77
CA PRO A 48 6.42 4.12 -9.05
C PRO A 48 4.93 3.74 -8.90
N GLY A 49 4.05 4.39 -9.66
CA GLY A 49 2.59 4.27 -9.47
C GLY A 49 2.08 2.83 -9.43
N ASP A 50 2.63 1.94 -10.26
CA ASP A 50 2.28 0.51 -10.27
C ASP A 50 2.64 -0.19 -8.95
N HIS A 51 3.81 0.11 -8.39
CA HIS A 51 4.28 -0.46 -7.12
C HIS A 51 3.50 0.10 -5.94
N ALA A 52 3.25 1.41 -5.92
CA ALA A 52 2.40 2.04 -4.91
C ALA A 52 1.00 1.42 -4.89
N ARG A 53 0.40 1.18 -6.06
CA ARG A 53 -0.91 0.54 -6.18
C ARG A 53 -0.91 -0.92 -5.69
N THR A 54 0.19 -1.65 -5.91
CA THR A 54 0.33 -3.01 -5.36
C THR A 54 0.43 -2.99 -3.84
N ILE A 55 1.24 -2.10 -3.25
CA ILE A 55 1.36 -1.95 -1.79
C ILE A 55 0.01 -1.58 -1.18
N LEU A 56 -0.72 -0.66 -1.82
CA LEU A 56 -2.05 -0.28 -1.37
C LEU A 56 -3.05 -1.43 -1.41
N ARG A 57 -3.05 -2.22 -2.49
CA ARG A 57 -3.90 -3.42 -2.59
C ARG A 57 -3.57 -4.44 -1.50
N LEU A 58 -2.30 -4.61 -1.16
CA LEU A 58 -1.88 -5.47 -0.04
C LEU A 58 -2.43 -4.97 1.29
N LEU A 59 -2.40 -3.65 1.55
CA LEU A 59 -3.01 -3.08 2.76
C LEU A 59 -4.50 -3.39 2.84
N MET A 60 -5.25 -3.09 1.77
CA MET A 60 -6.69 -3.34 1.71
C MET A 60 -7.03 -4.83 1.85
N GLU A 61 -6.22 -5.71 1.27
CA GLU A 61 -6.40 -7.15 1.36
C GLU A 61 -6.13 -7.65 2.78
N HIS A 62 -5.07 -7.14 3.42
CA HIS A 62 -4.75 -7.44 4.81
C HIS A 62 -5.87 -6.98 5.74
N ASP A 63 -6.33 -5.73 5.63
CA ASP A 63 -7.37 -5.19 6.50
C ASP A 63 -8.70 -5.95 6.33
N ARG A 64 -9.02 -6.40 5.11
CA ARG A 64 -10.19 -7.25 4.86
C ARG A 64 -10.06 -8.63 5.50
N GLU A 65 -8.86 -9.23 5.48
CA GLU A 65 -8.62 -10.56 6.06
C GLU A 65 -8.44 -10.52 7.59
N PHE A 66 -7.94 -9.39 8.12
CA PHE A 66 -7.58 -9.21 9.52
C PHE A 66 -8.09 -7.85 10.04
N PRO A 67 -9.41 -7.61 10.08
CA PRO A 67 -10.00 -6.33 10.45
C PRO A 67 -9.65 -5.89 11.88
N GLN A 68 -9.29 -6.82 12.77
CA GLN A 68 -8.82 -6.51 14.11
C GLN A 68 -7.52 -5.68 14.17
N PHE A 69 -6.78 -5.59 13.05
CA PHE A 69 -5.57 -4.77 12.95
C PHE A 69 -5.78 -3.48 12.15
N GLU A 70 -7.01 -3.23 11.68
CA GLU A 70 -7.41 -1.98 11.05
C GLU A 70 -7.45 -0.88 12.12
N GLU A 71 -6.34 -0.17 12.33
CA GLU A 71 -6.44 1.10 13.06
C GLU A 71 -7.04 2.14 12.11
N ASN A 72 -8.01 2.92 12.57
CA ASN A 72 -8.73 3.96 11.83
C ASN A 72 -7.78 4.84 10.97
N ILE A 73 -7.49 4.43 9.72
CA ILE A 73 -6.86 5.30 8.71
C ILE A 73 -7.99 6.01 7.98
N THR A 74 -8.72 6.84 8.73
CA THR A 74 -9.33 8.03 8.14
C THR A 74 -8.18 9.05 8.16
N SER A 75 -7.56 9.49 7.07
CA SER A 75 -8.19 10.23 5.98
C SER A 75 -7.26 10.51 4.79
N ASP A 76 -6.05 9.93 4.70
CA ASP A 76 -5.01 10.58 3.86
C ASP A 76 -4.86 10.04 2.42
N TRP A 77 -5.13 8.75 2.16
CA TRP A 77 -4.76 8.14 0.86
C TRP A 77 -5.92 7.88 -0.11
N ARG A 78 -7.18 7.77 0.39
CA ARG A 78 -8.35 7.49 -0.45
C ARG A 78 -8.73 8.68 -1.34
N ASP A 79 -8.36 9.89 -0.92
CA ASP A 79 -8.52 11.14 -1.67
C ASP A 79 -7.54 11.21 -2.85
N THR A 80 -6.31 10.69 -2.68
CA THR A 80 -5.22 10.84 -3.66
C THR A 80 -5.32 9.91 -4.87
N VAL A 81 -5.97 8.74 -4.73
CA VAL A 81 -6.16 7.77 -5.84
C VAL A 81 -7.53 7.89 -6.52
N GLY A 82 -8.37 8.82 -6.06
CA GLY A 82 -9.79 8.93 -6.40
C GLY A 82 -10.18 10.04 -7.38
N GLU A 83 -9.29 10.97 -7.75
CA GLU A 83 -9.70 12.08 -8.64
C GLU A 83 -8.67 12.41 -9.72
N SER A 84 -8.70 11.63 -10.80
CA SER A 84 -8.21 12.05 -12.12
C SER A 84 -9.12 11.48 -13.20
N ARG A 85 -10.42 11.80 -13.10
CA ARG A 85 -11.41 11.65 -14.18
C ARG A 85 -12.51 12.71 -14.12
N ARG A 86 -12.15 14.00 -14.08
CA ARG A 86 -12.96 15.06 -14.72
C ARG A 86 -12.03 16.15 -15.27
N GLY A 87 -11.53 15.90 -16.47
CA GLY A 87 -11.07 16.98 -17.34
C GLY A 87 -12.27 17.84 -17.76
N ILE A 88 -12.16 19.13 -17.49
CA ILE A 88 -12.33 20.28 -18.39
C ILE A 88 -13.35 20.16 -19.55
N GLN A 89 -14.20 21.19 -19.60
CA GLN A 89 -14.89 21.83 -20.73
C GLN A 89 -16.37 21.51 -20.96
N GLY A 90 -17.15 22.59 -20.87
CA GLY A 90 -18.53 22.79 -21.31
C GLY A 90 -18.93 24.19 -20.90
#